data_AF-A0A4R7KBP0-F1
#
_entry.id   AF-A0A4R7KBP0-F1
#
_cell.length_a   1.000
_cell.length_b   1.000
_cell.length_c   1.000
_cell.angle_alpha   90.00
_cell.angle_beta   90.00
_cell.angle_gamma   90.00
#
_symmetry.space_group_name_H-M   'P 1'
#
loop_
_entity.id
_entity.type
_entity.pdbx_description
1 polymer ?
#
loop_
_entity_poly.entity_id
_entity_poly.type
_entity_poly.pdbx_seq_one_letter_code
_entity_poly.pdbx_strand_id
1 'polypeptide(L)'
;MGQHEMRERILNKVESAARENFDKYNEEFANMETIELFKTGYLHGFNCGYNIYDAAEERVEGLIKKGVMPQKESPTTSSSILDYADEYLKNNSREVLDLDDSDAYVLGYRQGFNESLGEDMLENLNEKIYNLVDYYLTGNK
;
A
#
# COMPACT_ATOMS: atom_id res chain seq x y z
N MET A 1 1.85 -3.04 -23.47
CA MET A 1 1.11 -2.84 -22.20
C MET A 1 1.34 -1.42 -21.76
N GLY A 2 0.26 -0.65 -21.60
CA GLY A 2 0.34 0.77 -21.19
C GLY A 2 0.60 0.91 -19.69
N GLN A 3 1.08 2.08 -19.25
CA GLN A 3 1.28 2.38 -17.82
C GLN A 3 -0.03 2.27 -17.01
N HIS A 4 -1.15 2.65 -17.61
CA HIS A 4 -2.48 2.53 -16.99
C HIS A 4 -2.85 1.08 -16.67
N GLU A 5 -2.69 0.17 -17.65
CA GLU A 5 -2.93 -1.27 -17.45
C GLU A 5 -2.00 -1.86 -16.37
N MET A 6 -0.76 -1.39 -16.31
CA MET A 6 0.19 -1.84 -15.29
C MET A 6 -0.22 -1.41 -13.89
N ARG A 7 -0.66 -0.15 -13.74
CA ARG A 7 -1.15 0.40 -12.48
C ARG A 7 -2.38 -0.37 -11.99
N GLU A 8 -3.35 -0.64 -12.87
CA GLU A 8 -4.53 -1.42 -12.51
C GLU A 8 -4.17 -2.84 -12.06
N ARG A 9 -3.23 -3.51 -12.74
CA ARG A 9 -2.77 -4.83 -12.32
C ARG A 9 -2.10 -4.83 -10.95
N ILE A 10 -1.33 -3.80 -10.61
CA ILE A 10 -0.72 -3.65 -9.29
C ILE A 10 -1.79 -3.42 -8.23
N LEU A 11 -2.72 -2.51 -8.48
CA LEU A 11 -3.81 -2.22 -7.56
C LEU A 11 -4.69 -3.45 -7.30
N ASN A 12 -4.98 -4.25 -8.33
CA ASN A 12 -5.73 -5.50 -8.16
C ASN A 12 -4.98 -6.53 -7.31
N LYS A 13 -3.64 -6.61 -7.42
CA LYS A 13 -2.81 -7.48 -6.56
C LYS A 13 -2.79 -6.99 -5.12
N VAL A 14 -2.64 -5.69 -4.93
CA VAL A 14 -2.69 -5.04 -3.60
C VAL A 14 -4.03 -5.32 -2.93
N GLU A 15 -5.13 -5.16 -3.67
CA GLU A 15 -6.47 -5.46 -3.15
C GLU A 15 -6.63 -6.95 -2.81
N SER A 16 -6.16 -7.85 -3.66
CA SER A 16 -6.22 -9.30 -3.39
C SER A 16 -5.43 -9.66 -2.12
N ALA A 17 -4.20 -9.13 -1.99
CA ALA A 17 -3.37 -9.35 -0.80
C ALA A 17 -3.95 -8.69 0.47
N ALA A 18 -4.65 -7.55 0.33
CA ALA A 18 -5.35 -6.93 1.44
C ALA A 18 -6.49 -7.81 1.94
N ARG A 19 -7.32 -8.36 1.03
CA ARG A 19 -8.40 -9.29 1.38
C ARG A 19 -7.87 -10.56 2.04
N GLU A 20 -6.82 -11.17 1.50
CA GLU A 20 -6.16 -12.33 2.11
C GLU A 20 -5.62 -12.03 3.52
N ASN A 21 -5.04 -10.85 3.73
CA ASN A 21 -4.59 -10.42 5.06
C ASN A 21 -5.77 -10.21 6.02
N PHE A 22 -6.86 -9.62 5.55
CA PHE A 22 -8.06 -9.45 6.36
C PHE A 22 -8.60 -10.80 6.84
N ASP A 23 -8.77 -11.76 5.92
CA ASP A 23 -9.24 -13.10 6.25
C ASP A 23 -8.32 -13.81 7.25
N LYS A 24 -6.99 -13.62 7.10
CA LYS A 24 -5.98 -14.21 7.98
C LYS A 24 -6.05 -13.66 9.40
N TYR A 25 -6.30 -12.36 9.57
CA TYR A 25 -6.36 -11.68 10.87
C TYR A 25 -7.79 -11.40 11.34
N ASN A 26 -8.79 -12.05 10.74
CA ASN A 26 -10.21 -11.81 11.01
C ASN A 26 -10.57 -11.91 12.50
N GLU A 27 -9.98 -12.86 13.23
CA GLU A 27 -10.20 -13.00 14.68
C GLU A 27 -9.69 -11.79 15.49
N GLU A 28 -8.58 -11.17 15.07
CA GLU A 28 -8.02 -9.97 15.68
C GLU A 28 -8.82 -8.73 15.31
N PHE A 29 -9.43 -8.73 14.12
CA PHE A 29 -10.20 -7.62 13.54
C PHE A 29 -11.66 -7.61 13.97
N ALA A 30 -12.20 -8.74 14.44
CA ALA A 30 -13.62 -8.91 14.76
C ALA A 30 -14.20 -7.94 15.81
N ASN A 31 -13.35 -7.26 16.59
CA ASN A 31 -13.77 -6.30 17.62
C ASN A 31 -13.25 -4.87 17.37
N MET A 32 -12.60 -4.62 16.23
CA MET A 32 -12.12 -3.28 15.90
C MET A 32 -13.24 -2.45 15.29
N GLU A 33 -13.25 -1.15 15.57
CA GLU A 33 -14.17 -0.24 14.88
C GLU A 33 -13.74 -0.05 13.42
N THR A 34 -14.68 0.24 12.52
CA THR A 34 -14.43 0.44 11.08
C THR A 34 -13.32 1.46 10.80
N ILE A 35 -13.22 2.52 11.61
CA ILE A 35 -12.15 3.52 11.53
C ILE A 35 -10.79 2.94 11.94
N GLU A 36 -10.75 2.10 12.98
CA GLU A 36 -9.52 1.42 13.41
C GLU A 36 -9.08 0.38 12.37
N LEU A 37 -10.01 -0.32 11.74
CA LEU A 37 -9.73 -1.22 10.62
C LEU A 37 -9.15 -0.48 9.42
N PHE A 38 -9.71 0.67 9.06
CA PHE A 38 -9.15 1.52 8.02
C PHE A 38 -7.70 1.91 8.34
N LYS A 39 -7.44 2.41 9.56
CA LYS A 39 -6.09 2.83 9.99
C LYS A 39 -5.10 1.66 10.02
N THR A 40 -5.57 0.49 10.43
CA THR A 40 -4.78 -0.74 10.45
C THR A 40 -4.42 -1.19 9.03
N GLY A 41 -5.41 -1.20 8.14
CA GLY A 41 -5.20 -1.43 6.71
C GLY A 41 -4.18 -0.43 6.14
N TYR A 42 -4.35 0.86 6.42
CA TYR A 42 -3.44 1.92 5.97
C TYR A 42 -2.00 1.66 6.37
N LEU A 43 -1.76 1.34 7.65
CA LEU A 43 -0.42 1.03 8.13
C LEU A 43 0.16 -0.21 7.43
N HIS A 44 -0.62 -1.26 7.26
CA HIS A 44 -0.19 -2.48 6.56
C HIS A 44 0.15 -2.21 5.09
N GLY A 45 -0.69 -1.45 4.40
CA GLY A 45 -0.46 -1.07 3.01
C GLY A 45 0.78 -0.20 2.83
N PHE A 46 0.98 0.78 3.73
CA PHE A 46 2.15 1.64 3.71
C PHE A 46 3.43 0.84 3.90
N ASN A 47 3.48 -0.03 4.90
CA ASN A 47 4.63 -0.90 5.13
C ASN A 47 4.89 -1.84 3.96
N CYS A 48 3.83 -2.36 3.32
CA CYS A 48 3.97 -3.20 2.14
C CYS A 48 4.64 -2.45 0.98
N GLY A 49 4.15 -1.26 0.62
CA GLY A 49 4.73 -0.51 -0.49
C GLY A 49 6.12 0.04 -0.14
N TYR A 50 6.39 0.38 1.11
CA TYR A 50 7.75 0.74 1.57
C TYR A 50 8.74 -0.42 1.46
N ASN A 51 8.37 -1.63 1.88
CA ASN A 51 9.24 -2.80 1.74
C ASN A 51 9.51 -3.16 0.27
N ILE A 52 8.54 -2.92 -0.62
CA ILE A 52 8.73 -3.08 -2.06
C ILE A 52 9.66 -2.00 -2.61
N TYR A 53 9.52 -0.74 -2.16
CA TYR A 53 10.45 0.36 -2.48
C TYR A 53 11.89 -0.01 -2.07
N ASP A 54 12.08 -0.41 -0.81
CA ASP A 54 13.39 -0.73 -0.24
C ASP A 54 14.01 -1.95 -0.94
N ALA A 55 13.23 -3.00 -1.18
CA ALA A 55 13.68 -4.16 -1.94
C ALA A 55 14.01 -3.84 -3.41
N ALA A 56 13.31 -2.88 -4.02
CA ALA A 56 13.63 -2.40 -5.37
C ALA A 56 14.93 -1.57 -5.39
N GLU A 57 15.19 -0.79 -4.33
CA GLU A 57 16.46 -0.08 -4.14
C GLU A 57 17.62 -1.06 -3.96
N GLU A 58 17.46 -2.08 -3.11
CA GLU A 58 18.48 -3.10 -2.82
C GLU A 58 18.75 -4.03 -4.01
N ARG A 59 17.70 -4.58 -4.65
CA ARG A 59 17.86 -5.54 -5.76
C ARG A 59 18.28 -4.90 -7.07
N VAL A 60 18.07 -3.59 -7.22
CA VAL A 60 18.40 -2.88 -8.44
C VAL A 60 19.32 -1.71 -8.14
N GLU A 61 20.58 -2.04 -7.80
CA GLU A 61 21.73 -1.13 -7.56
C GLU A 61 21.96 -0.09 -8.69
N GLY A 62 21.03 0.83 -8.91
CA GLY A 62 21.13 1.81 -9.99
C GLY A 62 19.86 2.18 -10.75
N LEU A 63 18.67 1.65 -10.44
CA LEU A 63 17.44 2.24 -11.03
C LEU A 63 17.10 3.58 -10.36
N ILE A 64 17.26 3.67 -9.03
CA ILE A 64 16.98 4.89 -8.26
C ILE A 64 18.14 5.90 -8.37
N LYS A 65 19.40 5.43 -8.27
CA LYS A 65 20.61 6.25 -8.46
C LYS A 65 20.77 6.85 -9.87
N LYS A 66 19.98 6.43 -10.86
CA LYS A 66 19.95 7.03 -12.21
C LYS A 66 18.96 8.18 -12.36
N GLY A 67 18.38 8.67 -11.26
CA GLY A 67 17.70 9.97 -11.21
C GLY A 67 16.26 9.98 -11.73
N VAL A 68 15.54 8.85 -11.63
CA VAL A 68 14.14 8.75 -12.10
C VAL A 68 13.14 8.70 -10.93
N MET A 69 13.59 8.44 -9.69
CA MET A 69 12.67 8.29 -8.56
C MET A 69 13.17 9.01 -7.31
N PRO A 70 12.30 9.69 -6.55
CA PRO A 70 12.68 10.39 -5.33
C PRO A 70 13.15 9.41 -4.26
N GLN A 71 14.26 9.72 -3.60
CA GLN A 71 14.64 9.07 -2.35
C GLN A 71 13.63 9.47 -1.28
N LYS A 72 12.80 8.54 -0.81
CA LYS A 72 12.04 8.78 0.42
C LYS A 72 12.98 8.68 1.62
N GLU A 73 12.91 9.68 2.49
CA GLU A 73 13.63 9.66 3.77
C GLU A 73 13.16 8.44 4.60
N SER A 74 14.05 7.97 5.49
CA SER A 74 13.91 6.83 6.42
C SER A 74 12.48 6.62 6.97
N PRO A 75 12.07 5.40 7.35
CA PRO A 75 10.69 5.09 7.67
C PRO A 75 10.17 6.02 8.77
N THR A 76 9.19 6.85 8.40
CA THR A 76 8.45 7.70 9.33
C THR A 76 7.83 6.79 10.40
N THR A 77 7.88 7.18 11.67
CA THR A 77 7.35 6.36 12.76
C THR A 77 5.86 6.05 12.55
N SER A 78 5.35 4.95 13.11
CA SER A 78 3.93 4.55 12.96
C SER A 78 2.95 5.68 13.28
N SER A 79 3.28 6.56 14.24
CA SER A 79 2.50 7.75 14.58
C SER A 79 2.37 8.73 13.41
N SER A 80 3.46 9.01 12.70
CA SER A 80 3.47 9.93 11.56
C SER A 80 2.82 9.35 10.30
N ILE A 81 2.78 8.03 10.15
CA ILE A 81 2.04 7.37 9.05
C ILE A 81 0.52 7.51 9.29
N LEU A 82 0.09 7.36 10.56
CA LEU A 82 -1.32 7.49 10.93
C LEU A 82 -1.83 8.93 10.81
N ASP A 83 -0.96 9.95 10.88
CA ASP A 83 -1.35 11.35 10.62
C ASP A 83 -1.90 11.52 9.19
N TYR A 84 -1.33 10.82 8.20
CA TYR A 84 -1.84 10.81 6.82
C TYR A 84 -3.17 10.06 6.69
N ALA A 85 -3.33 8.95 7.41
CA ALA A 85 -4.61 8.25 7.50
C ALA A 85 -5.70 9.15 8.12
N ASP A 86 -5.34 9.91 9.15
CA ASP A 86 -6.23 10.88 9.80
C ASP A 86 -6.59 12.06 8.89
N GLU A 87 -5.66 12.53 8.07
CA GLU A 87 -5.94 13.55 7.05
C GLU A 87 -6.93 13.04 5.99
N TYR A 88 -6.77 11.81 5.50
CA TYR A 88 -7.74 11.19 4.61
C TYR A 88 -9.13 11.09 5.26
N LEU A 89 -9.19 10.62 6.51
CA LEU A 89 -10.43 10.46 7.26
C LEU A 89 -11.14 11.80 7.56
N LYS A 90 -10.41 12.90 7.78
CA LYS A 90 -11.03 14.22 7.96
C LYS A 90 -11.94 14.61 6.79
N ASN A 91 -11.57 14.23 5.58
CA ASN A 91 -12.30 14.56 4.37
C ASN A 91 -13.28 13.47 3.93
N ASN A 92 -13.06 12.21 4.33
CA ASN A 92 -13.79 11.05 3.81
C ASN A 92 -14.43 10.16 4.90
N SER A 93 -14.48 10.59 6.16
CA SER A 93 -14.94 9.77 7.29
C SER A 93 -16.32 9.13 7.09
N ARG A 94 -17.28 9.85 6.50
CA ARG A 94 -18.60 9.28 6.18
C ARG A 94 -18.53 8.13 5.19
N GLU A 95 -17.75 8.29 4.13
CA GLU A 95 -17.56 7.25 3.12
C GLU A 95 -16.97 5.99 3.76
N VAL A 96 -15.96 6.15 4.63
CA VAL A 96 -15.33 5.02 5.31
C VAL A 96 -16.27 4.35 6.31
N LEU A 97 -17.04 5.12 7.08
CA LEU A 97 -17.98 4.58 8.08
C LEU A 97 -19.15 3.80 7.45
N ASP A 98 -19.47 4.07 6.18
CA ASP A 98 -20.54 3.38 5.46
C ASP A 98 -20.06 2.06 4.80
N LEU A 99 -18.76 1.74 4.89
CA LEU A 99 -18.19 0.48 4.39
C LEU A 99 -18.38 -0.67 5.38
N ASP A 100 -18.36 -1.90 4.87
CA ASP A 100 -18.13 -3.06 5.72
C ASP A 100 -16.66 -3.12 6.19
N ASP A 101 -16.43 -3.91 7.22
CA ASP A 101 -15.13 -4.01 7.90
C ASP A 101 -13.99 -4.46 6.97
N SER A 102 -14.28 -5.39 6.05
CA SER A 102 -13.31 -5.85 5.06
C SER A 102 -12.96 -4.74 4.07
N ASP A 103 -13.97 -4.07 3.52
CA ASP A 103 -13.79 -3.01 2.54
C ASP A 103 -13.15 -1.77 3.16
N ALA A 104 -13.43 -1.44 4.42
CA ALA A 104 -12.74 -0.39 5.16
C ALA A 104 -11.24 -0.69 5.33
N TYR A 105 -10.89 -1.92 5.71
CA TYR A 105 -9.50 -2.36 5.80
C TYR A 105 -8.80 -2.32 4.42
N VAL A 106 -9.45 -2.85 3.38
CA VAL A 106 -8.92 -2.87 2.00
C VAL A 106 -8.71 -1.46 1.47
N LEU A 107 -9.65 -0.55 1.71
CA LEU A 107 -9.51 0.85 1.33
C LEU A 107 -8.32 1.48 2.03
N GLY A 108 -8.21 1.30 3.35
CA GLY A 108 -7.06 1.73 4.14
C GLY A 108 -5.75 1.24 3.52
N TYR A 109 -5.65 -0.07 3.29
CA TYR A 109 -4.48 -0.71 2.68
C TYR A 109 -4.10 -0.09 1.34
N ARG A 110 -5.08 0.13 0.45
CA ARG A 110 -4.83 0.75 -0.84
C ARG A 110 -4.31 2.18 -0.71
N GLN A 111 -4.88 2.98 0.20
CA GLN A 111 -4.43 4.35 0.44
C GLN A 111 -3.01 4.39 1.01
N GLY A 112 -2.72 3.58 2.03
CA GLY A 112 -1.37 3.49 2.60
C GLY A 112 -0.34 3.01 1.59
N PHE A 113 -0.70 2.01 0.78
CA PHE A 113 0.17 1.53 -0.30
C PHE A 113 0.49 2.64 -1.32
N ASN A 114 -0.53 3.34 -1.81
CA ASN A 114 -0.32 4.45 -2.75
C ASN A 114 0.52 5.57 -2.14
N GLU A 115 0.24 5.93 -0.89
CA GLU A 115 1.01 6.95 -0.17
C GLU A 115 2.48 6.54 -0.09
N SER A 116 2.78 5.27 0.24
CA SER A 116 4.15 4.78 0.37
C SER A 116 4.94 4.81 -0.93
N LEU A 117 4.33 4.46 -2.07
CA LEU A 117 5.01 4.49 -3.37
C LEU A 117 5.21 5.93 -3.88
N GLY A 118 4.29 6.84 -3.55
CA GLY A 118 4.28 8.20 -4.07
C GLY A 118 3.86 8.27 -5.55
N GLU A 119 3.41 9.45 -5.99
CA GLU A 119 2.93 9.67 -7.36
C GLU A 119 4.02 9.37 -8.40
N ASP A 120 5.26 9.78 -8.13
CA ASP A 120 6.41 9.56 -9.03
C ASP A 120 6.72 8.08 -9.30
N MET A 121 6.52 7.18 -8.31
CA MET A 121 6.70 5.75 -8.56
C MET A 121 5.55 5.19 -9.40
N LEU A 122 4.32 5.61 -9.11
CA LEU A 122 3.14 5.18 -9.86
C LEU A 122 3.25 5.59 -11.34
N GLU A 123 3.85 6.75 -11.62
CA GLU A 123 4.13 7.23 -12.98
C GLU A 123 5.29 6.51 -13.67
N ASN A 124 6.24 5.96 -12.90
CA ASN A 124 7.40 5.24 -13.42
C ASN A 124 7.28 3.71 -13.33
N LEU A 125 6.07 3.19 -13.07
CA LEU A 125 5.77 1.76 -13.05
C LEU A 125 6.20 1.10 -14.36
N ASN A 126 7.13 0.16 -14.24
CA ASN A 126 7.59 -0.68 -15.33
C ASN A 126 7.53 -2.15 -14.93
N GLU A 127 7.76 -3.03 -15.90
CA GLU A 127 7.64 -4.48 -15.73
C GLU A 127 8.55 -5.04 -14.62
N LYS A 128 9.68 -4.39 -14.29
CA LYS A 128 10.54 -4.80 -13.18
C LYS A 128 9.92 -4.50 -11.82
N ILE A 129 9.31 -3.32 -11.67
CA ILE A 129 8.57 -2.97 -10.44
C ILE A 129 7.35 -3.90 -10.30
N TYR A 130 6.64 -4.17 -11.39
CA TYR A 130 5.53 -5.12 -11.39
C TYR A 130 5.94 -6.51 -10.89
N ASN A 131 7.03 -7.06 -11.43
CA ASN A 131 7.50 -8.39 -11.03
C ASN A 131 7.99 -8.43 -9.58
N LEU A 132 8.54 -7.32 -9.06
CA LEU A 132 8.90 -7.20 -7.64
C LEU A 132 7.64 -7.16 -6.75
N VAL A 133 6.66 -6.32 -7.10
CA VAL A 133 5.36 -6.28 -6.42
C VAL A 133 4.71 -7.66 -6.42
N ASP A 134 4.71 -8.34 -7.57
CA ASP A 134 4.16 -9.69 -7.70
C ASP A 134 4.88 -10.71 -6.81
N TYR A 135 6.22 -10.71 -6.84
CA TYR A 135 7.05 -11.59 -6.00
C TYR A 135 6.78 -11.41 -4.50
N TYR A 136 6.69 -10.15 -4.02
CA TYR A 136 6.47 -9.87 -2.60
C TYR A 136 5.03 -10.11 -2.15
N LEU A 137 4.04 -9.82 -3.01
CA LEU A 137 2.63 -10.00 -2.67
C LEU A 137 2.16 -11.46 -2.80
N THR A 138 2.70 -12.24 -3.74
CA THR A 138 2.25 -13.62 -3.99
C THR A 138 3.17 -14.69 -3.41
N GLY A 139 4.36 -14.32 -2.93
CA GLY A 139 5.30 -15.26 -2.32
C GLY A 139 5.87 -16.31 -3.27
N ASN A 140 5.72 -16.14 -4.59
CA ASN A 140 6.32 -17.04 -5.59
C ASN A 140 7.85 -16.99 -5.49
N LYS A 141 8.42 -17.98 -4.78
CA LYS A 141 9.85 -18.31 -4.74
C LYS A 141 10.22 -19.25 -5.88
#